data_AF-A0A5M3MUR7-F1
#
_entry.id   AF-A0A5M3MUR7-F1
#
_cell.length_a   1.000
_cell.length_b   1.000
_cell.length_c   1.000
_cell.angle_alpha   90.00
_cell.angle_beta   90.00
_cell.angle_gamma   90.00
#
_symmetry.space_group_name_H-M   'P 1'
#
loop_
_entity.id
_entity.type
_entity.pdbx_description
1 polymer ?
#
loop_
_entity_poly.entity_id
_entity_poly.type
_entity_poly.pdbx_seq_one_letter_code
_entity_poly.pdbx_strand_id
1 'polypeptide(L)'
;MSWLWKPQGDAPKPEPGQKLVEDPAIPNRKVVNKTANQPFLAYKEYRDKKELEHQAWLQRKKEREEKVARGEKVGPEEPDPTEEREVGVVGLLKFLFYLTIVILLAGKFFTGHFLWEYDGKWAQLKTYMPSDQRLFSEGFLATFDGSDLNKPLYLAIDGDVYDVSSNRRTYGPGGSYHLMAGIDAARSFGTGCFAVHRTHDLRGLTESEMKSVQHWKDFFTNHKSYRKVGRVSHPPIDPLSPIPEHCDPKKEEAAQKQRRAVQDAERPPNNHPTDATDHTEL
;
A
#
# COMPACT_ATOMS: atom_id res chain seq x y z
N MET A 1 6.32 63.55 39.56
CA MET A 1 5.02 62.84 39.43
C MET A 1 3.87 63.84 39.26
N SER A 2 3.72 64.47 38.08
CA SER A 2 2.67 65.47 37.81
C SER A 2 1.63 65.02 36.77
N TRP A 3 1.79 63.81 36.19
CA TRP A 3 0.93 63.32 35.10
C TRP A 3 -0.38 62.69 35.61
N LEU A 4 -0.39 62.07 36.81
CA LEU A 4 -1.56 61.36 37.34
C LEU A 4 -2.82 62.22 37.59
N TRP A 5 -2.72 63.56 37.59
CA TRP A 5 -3.82 64.46 37.99
C TRP A 5 -4.35 65.37 36.87
N LYS A 6 -3.92 65.19 35.61
CA LYS A 6 -4.45 65.95 34.45
C LYS A 6 -4.88 65.00 33.33
N PRO A 7 -6.16 64.59 33.25
CA PRO A 7 -6.64 63.71 32.18
C PRO A 7 -6.64 64.38 30.79
N GLN A 8 -6.54 65.71 30.73
CA GLN A 8 -6.35 66.51 29.51
C GLN A 8 -5.04 67.33 29.59
N GLY A 9 -3.97 66.72 30.10
CA GLY A 9 -2.66 67.36 30.12
C GLY A 9 -2.09 67.49 28.70
N ASP A 10 -1.82 68.72 28.26
CA ASP A 10 -1.01 68.98 27.07
C ASP A 10 0.25 68.10 27.10
N ALA A 11 0.59 67.52 25.94
CA ALA A 11 1.78 66.69 25.80
C ALA A 11 3.02 67.43 26.35
N PRO A 12 3.92 66.75 27.08
CA PRO A 12 5.12 67.40 27.61
C PRO A 12 5.88 68.06 26.46
N LYS A 13 6.14 69.37 26.60
CA LYS A 13 6.88 70.13 25.58
C LYS A 13 8.24 69.44 25.36
N PRO A 14 8.67 69.24 24.09
CA PRO A 14 9.93 68.60 23.80
C PRO A 14 11.08 69.39 24.42
N GLU A 15 12.08 68.68 24.96
CA GLU A 15 13.27 69.33 25.51
C GLU A 15 14.06 70.05 24.40
N PRO A 16 14.69 71.19 24.69
CA PRO A 16 15.43 71.97 23.70
C PRO A 16 16.56 71.13 23.09
N GLY A 17 16.54 70.95 21.76
CA GLY A 17 17.53 70.18 20.99
C GLY A 17 17.01 68.87 20.37
N GLN A 18 15.79 68.44 20.69
CA GLN A 18 15.20 67.24 20.11
C GLN A 18 14.67 67.47 18.69
N LYS A 19 15.08 66.62 17.72
CA LYS A 19 14.57 66.67 16.33
C LYS A 19 13.13 66.16 16.28
N LEU A 20 12.24 67.00 15.76
CA LEU A 20 10.82 66.73 15.57
C LEU A 20 10.57 66.29 14.13
N VAL A 21 9.92 65.14 13.94
CA VAL A 21 9.52 64.56 12.64
C VAL A 21 8.00 64.52 12.60
N GLU A 22 7.40 64.64 11.42
CA GLU A 22 5.95 64.55 11.28
C GLU A 22 5.42 63.17 11.67
N ASP A 23 4.30 63.14 12.35
CA ASP A 23 3.66 61.91 12.77
C ASP A 23 3.10 61.14 11.56
N PRO A 24 3.34 59.82 11.46
CA PRO A 24 2.68 58.97 10.48
C PRO A 24 1.15 58.87 10.61
N ALA A 25 0.61 58.94 11.83
CA ALA A 25 -0.79 58.62 12.14
C ALA A 25 -1.68 59.86 12.25
N ILE A 26 -1.14 61.03 12.61
CA ILE A 26 -1.93 62.26 12.80
C ILE A 26 -1.34 63.42 11.97
N PRO A 27 -2.07 63.91 10.96
CA PRO A 27 -1.61 65.05 10.17
C PRO A 27 -1.41 66.29 11.05
N ASN A 28 -0.35 67.05 10.79
CA ASN A 28 0.07 68.24 11.54
C ASN A 28 0.56 67.99 12.99
N ARG A 29 0.63 66.74 13.46
CA ARG A 29 1.30 66.40 14.73
C ARG A 29 2.78 66.14 14.45
N LYS A 30 3.67 66.71 15.27
CA LYS A 30 5.11 66.39 15.22
C LYS A 30 5.50 65.53 16.42
N VAL A 31 6.27 64.49 16.16
CA VAL A 31 6.75 63.52 17.15
C VAL A 31 8.26 63.64 17.27
N VAL A 32 8.78 63.42 18.48
CA VAL A 32 10.22 63.38 18.69
C VAL A 32 10.82 62.14 18.02
N ASN A 33 11.91 62.33 17.28
CA ASN A 33 12.70 61.24 16.73
C ASN A 33 13.49 60.51 17.84
N LYS A 34 12.80 59.62 18.57
CA LYS A 34 13.37 58.73 19.59
C LYS A 34 13.33 57.29 19.10
N THR A 35 14.18 56.43 19.67
CA THR A 35 14.23 54.99 19.39
C THR A 35 12.86 54.31 19.53
N ALA A 36 12.02 54.77 20.47
CA ALA A 36 10.65 54.25 20.64
C ALA A 36 9.74 54.51 19.43
N ASN A 37 9.97 55.58 18.67
CA ASN A 37 9.14 56.00 17.54
C ASN A 37 9.71 55.56 16.19
N GLN A 38 10.95 55.07 16.16
CA GLN A 38 11.64 54.59 14.96
C GLN A 38 10.86 53.52 14.18
N PRO A 39 10.24 52.50 14.80
CA PRO A 39 9.45 51.51 14.06
C PRO A 39 8.28 52.11 13.28
N PHE A 40 7.61 53.12 13.84
CA PHE A 40 6.46 53.78 13.19
C PHE A 40 6.89 54.67 12.03
N LEU A 41 8.03 55.37 12.18
CA LEU A 41 8.62 56.16 11.11
C LEU A 41 9.11 55.27 9.97
N ALA A 42 9.82 54.18 10.29
CA ALA A 42 10.30 53.22 9.30
C ALA A 42 9.15 52.52 8.54
N TYR A 43 8.06 52.18 9.23
CA TYR A 43 6.87 51.62 8.59
C TYR A 43 6.18 52.63 7.65
N LYS A 44 6.14 53.91 8.03
CA LYS A 44 5.64 54.99 7.16
C LYS A 44 6.50 55.10 5.90
N GLU A 45 7.82 55.22 6.06
CA GLU A 45 8.76 55.30 4.95
C GLU A 45 8.65 54.08 4.02
N TYR A 46 8.48 52.88 4.58
CA TYR A 46 8.24 51.66 3.81
C TYR A 46 6.95 51.75 2.98
N ARG A 47 5.84 52.21 3.58
CA ARG A 47 4.55 52.38 2.89
C ARG A 47 4.62 53.45 1.81
N ASP A 48 5.20 54.61 2.13
CA ASP A 48 5.37 55.72 1.19
C ASP A 48 6.21 55.27 -0.01
N LYS A 49 7.28 54.50 0.23
CA LYS A 49 8.09 53.90 -0.83
C LYS A 49 7.29 52.92 -1.69
N LYS A 50 6.51 52.01 -1.09
CA LYS A 50 5.64 51.07 -1.81
C LYS A 50 4.58 51.79 -2.65
N GLU A 51 4.00 52.87 -2.12
CA GLU A 51 3.01 53.68 -2.84
C GLU A 51 3.63 54.44 -4.00
N LEU A 52 4.82 55.02 -3.82
CA LEU A 52 5.59 55.66 -4.89
C LEU A 52 5.95 54.65 -5.99
N GLU A 53 6.41 53.45 -5.63
CA GLU A 53 6.71 52.37 -6.57
C GLU A 53 5.47 51.94 -7.35
N HIS A 54 4.32 51.79 -6.68
CA HIS A 54 3.06 51.43 -7.32
C HIS A 54 2.53 52.53 -8.23
N GLN A 55 2.61 53.80 -7.82
CA GLN A 55 2.25 54.95 -8.66
C GLN A 55 3.14 55.03 -9.91
N ALA A 56 4.46 54.87 -9.74
CA ALA A 56 5.38 54.85 -10.86
C ALA A 56 5.08 53.69 -11.83
N TRP A 57 4.70 52.52 -11.31
CA TRP A 57 4.24 51.39 -12.11
C TRP A 57 2.94 51.68 -12.87
N LEU A 58 1.95 52.32 -12.23
CA LEU A 58 0.70 52.75 -12.89
C LEU A 58 0.97 53.75 -14.02
N GLN A 59 1.93 54.67 -13.84
CA GLN A 59 2.32 55.60 -14.90
C GLN A 59 2.95 54.86 -16.09
N ARG A 60 3.91 53.94 -15.84
CA ARG A 60 4.49 53.10 -16.89
C ARG A 60 3.45 52.26 -17.62
N LYS A 61 2.44 51.76 -16.90
CA LYS A 61 1.31 51.02 -17.47
C LYS A 61 0.47 51.88 -18.41
N LYS A 62 0.13 53.11 -18.02
CA LYS A 62 -0.60 54.08 -18.87
C LYS A 62 0.19 54.43 -20.13
N GLU A 63 1.47 54.75 -20.00
CA GLU A 63 2.34 55.04 -21.15
C GLU A 63 2.42 53.85 -22.12
N ARG A 64 2.44 52.62 -21.58
CA ARG A 64 2.40 51.40 -22.39
C ARG A 64 1.07 51.26 -23.13
N GLU A 65 -0.06 51.46 -22.47
CA GLU A 65 -1.38 51.40 -23.10
C GLU A 65 -1.52 52.42 -24.23
N GLU A 66 -0.96 53.62 -24.08
CA GLU A 66 -0.88 54.63 -25.13
C GLU A 66 -0.01 54.19 -26.32
N LYS A 67 1.13 53.53 -26.06
CA LYS A 67 2.00 52.97 -27.12
C LYS A 67 1.30 51.82 -27.86
N VAL A 68 0.58 50.95 -27.14
CA VAL A 68 -0.22 49.87 -27.73
C VAL A 68 -1.36 50.45 -28.58
N ALA A 69 -2.05 51.50 -28.10
CA ALA A 69 -3.09 52.18 -28.87
C ALA A 69 -2.55 52.85 -30.14
N ARG A 70 -1.29 53.30 -30.12
CA ARG A 70 -0.57 53.81 -31.29
C ARG A 70 -0.11 52.72 -32.26
N GLY A 71 -0.25 51.44 -31.91
CA GLY A 71 0.14 50.30 -32.74
C GLY A 71 1.63 49.93 -32.65
N GLU A 72 2.36 50.44 -31.66
CA GLU A 72 3.76 50.09 -31.42
C GLU A 72 3.88 48.71 -30.76
N LYS A 73 4.86 47.88 -31.16
CA LYS A 73 5.07 46.56 -30.55
C LYS A 73 5.75 46.73 -29.19
N VAL A 74 5.02 46.49 -28.11
CA VAL A 74 5.54 46.57 -26.73
C VAL A 74 5.72 45.17 -26.14
N GLY A 75 6.73 45.00 -25.27
CA GLY A 75 7.03 43.74 -24.59
C GLY A 75 5.98 43.28 -23.57
N PRO A 76 6.23 42.15 -22.88
CA PRO A 76 5.38 41.65 -21.79
C PRO A 76 5.18 42.68 -20.68
N GLU A 77 4.03 42.64 -20.01
CA GLU A 77 3.72 43.55 -18.90
C GLU A 77 4.61 43.31 -17.69
N GLU A 78 5.10 44.39 -17.08
CA GLU A 78 5.83 44.33 -15.82
C GLU A 78 4.86 43.93 -14.69
N PRO A 79 5.18 42.90 -13.88
CA PRO A 79 4.40 42.56 -12.71
C PRO A 79 4.38 43.72 -11.70
N ASP A 80 3.29 43.85 -10.93
CA ASP A 80 3.21 44.86 -9.87
C ASP A 80 4.27 44.55 -8.78
N PRO A 81 5.16 45.50 -8.43
CA PRO A 81 6.15 45.31 -7.37
C PRO A 81 5.55 45.22 -5.96
N THR A 82 4.28 45.62 -5.79
CA THR A 82 3.60 45.68 -4.49
C THR A 82 2.64 44.51 -4.25
N GLU A 83 2.32 43.72 -5.27
CA GLU A 83 1.47 42.54 -5.12
C GLU A 83 2.20 41.42 -4.35
N GLU A 84 1.58 40.95 -3.26
CA GLU A 84 2.07 39.77 -2.54
C GLU A 84 1.89 38.55 -3.44
N ARG A 85 2.98 37.87 -3.81
CA ARG A 85 2.90 36.64 -4.60
C ARG A 85 2.26 35.54 -3.76
N GLU A 86 0.95 35.38 -3.88
CA GLU A 86 0.26 34.25 -3.31
C GLU A 86 0.78 32.96 -3.97
N VAL A 87 1.17 31.99 -3.15
CA VAL A 87 1.41 30.61 -3.62
C VAL A 87 0.05 30.03 -4.02
N GLY A 88 -0.36 30.32 -5.26
CA GLY A 88 -1.58 29.77 -5.82
C GLY A 88 -1.53 28.25 -5.91
N VAL A 89 -2.65 27.65 -6.33
CA VAL A 89 -2.82 26.19 -6.44
C VAL A 89 -1.69 25.55 -7.24
N VAL A 90 -1.21 26.20 -8.30
CA VAL A 90 -0.08 25.71 -9.11
C VAL A 90 1.23 25.66 -8.30
N GLY A 91 1.46 26.67 -7.46
CA GLY A 91 2.62 26.71 -6.56
C GLY A 91 2.56 25.60 -5.52
N LEU A 92 1.39 25.38 -4.91
CA LEU A 92 1.15 24.28 -3.99
C LEU A 92 1.35 22.91 -4.65
N LEU A 93 0.81 22.70 -5.85
CA LEU A 93 0.97 21.45 -6.59
C LEU A 93 2.44 21.17 -6.93
N LYS A 94 3.21 22.19 -7.34
CA LYS A 94 4.65 22.06 -7.57
C LYS A 94 5.38 21.72 -6.28
N PHE A 95 5.07 22.39 -5.17
CA PHE A 95 5.66 22.09 -3.87
C PHE A 95 5.39 20.64 -3.45
N LEU A 96 4.13 20.19 -3.55
CA LEU A 96 3.75 18.80 -3.25
C LEU A 96 4.48 17.81 -4.16
N PHE A 97 4.63 18.11 -5.45
CA PHE A 97 5.39 17.28 -6.39
C PHE A 97 6.88 17.18 -6.02
N TYR A 98 7.52 18.29 -5.65
CA TYR A 98 8.92 18.25 -5.19
C TYR A 98 9.05 17.50 -3.86
N LEU A 99 8.10 17.69 -2.93
CA LEU A 99 8.06 16.98 -1.66
C LEU A 99 7.92 15.46 -1.86
N THR A 100 7.05 15.01 -2.77
CA THR A 100 6.90 13.58 -3.06
C THR A 100 8.16 12.98 -3.67
N ILE A 101 8.84 13.69 -4.59
CA ILE A 101 10.13 13.25 -5.12
C ILE A 101 11.16 13.10 -4.00
N VAL A 102 11.26 14.08 -3.10
CA VAL A 102 12.20 14.01 -1.97
C VAL A 102 11.90 12.82 -1.07
N ILE A 103 10.63 12.53 -0.79
CA ILE A 103 10.21 11.37 0.01
C ILE A 103 10.56 10.04 -0.68
N LEU A 104 10.38 9.93 -2.00
CA LEU A 104 10.75 8.73 -2.76
C LEU A 104 12.26 8.52 -2.79
N LEU A 105 13.03 9.60 -2.98
CA LEU A 105 14.50 9.54 -2.95
C LEU A 105 15.03 9.21 -1.56
N ALA A 106 14.42 9.77 -0.50
CA ALA A 106 14.73 9.41 0.88
C ALA A 106 14.41 7.93 1.14
N GLY A 107 13.24 7.44 0.72
CA GLY A 107 12.90 6.02 0.80
C GLY A 107 13.95 5.15 0.12
N LYS A 108 14.36 5.52 -1.10
CA LYS A 108 15.41 4.81 -1.84
C LYS A 108 16.77 4.83 -1.12
N PHE A 109 17.13 5.94 -0.48
CA PHE A 109 18.38 6.07 0.26
C PHE A 109 18.39 5.24 1.55
N PHE A 110 17.31 5.29 2.34
CA PHE A 110 17.25 4.63 3.65
C PHE A 110 16.86 3.14 3.57
N THR A 111 15.88 2.78 2.75
CA THR A 111 15.33 1.40 2.68
C THR A 111 15.75 0.64 1.42
N GLY A 112 16.44 1.30 0.48
CA GLY A 112 16.75 0.70 -0.82
C GLY A 112 15.55 0.63 -1.78
N HIS A 113 14.34 0.97 -1.33
CA HIS A 113 13.10 0.92 -2.10
C HIS A 113 12.41 2.30 -2.17
N PHE A 114 11.87 2.67 -3.33
CA PHE A 114 11.24 3.99 -3.51
C PHE A 114 9.97 4.18 -2.67
N LEU A 115 9.20 3.10 -2.48
CA LEU A 115 7.93 3.12 -1.76
C LEU A 115 8.06 2.68 -0.30
N TRP A 116 9.24 2.80 0.33
CA TRP A 116 9.44 2.44 1.75
C TRP A 116 8.96 1.01 2.08
N GLU A 117 9.40 0.04 1.28
CA GLU A 117 8.99 -1.38 1.42
C GLU A 117 7.46 -1.64 1.34
N TYR A 118 6.68 -0.68 0.81
CA TYR A 118 5.25 -0.89 0.63
C TYR A 118 4.96 -1.90 -0.48
N ASP A 119 4.54 -3.11 -0.09
CA ASP A 119 4.12 -4.20 -0.97
C ASP A 119 2.58 -4.35 -1.05
N GLY A 120 1.82 -3.30 -0.72
CA GLY A 120 0.36 -3.35 -0.70
C GLY A 120 -0.31 -3.26 -2.09
N LYS A 121 -1.65 -3.28 -2.08
CA LYS A 121 -2.50 -3.34 -3.30
C LYS A 121 -2.16 -2.26 -4.33
N TRP A 122 -1.79 -1.06 -3.88
CA TRP A 122 -1.49 0.08 -4.76
C TRP A 122 -0.14 -0.03 -5.49
N ALA A 123 0.78 -0.86 -5.00
CA ALA A 123 2.07 -1.10 -5.66
C ALA A 123 2.04 -2.32 -6.60
N GLN A 124 1.15 -3.28 -6.33
CA GLN A 124 1.04 -4.53 -7.10
C GLN A 124 0.10 -4.36 -8.30
N LEU A 125 0.66 -3.96 -9.45
CA LEU A 125 -0.11 -3.76 -10.70
C LEU A 125 -0.96 -4.99 -11.10
N LYS A 126 -0.49 -6.19 -10.78
CA LYS A 126 -1.17 -7.47 -11.02
C LYS A 126 -2.55 -7.56 -10.35
N THR A 127 -2.78 -6.83 -9.26
CA THR A 127 -4.07 -6.79 -8.54
C THR A 127 -5.19 -6.17 -9.38
N TYR A 128 -4.86 -5.26 -10.29
CA TYR A 128 -5.83 -4.54 -11.11
C TYR A 128 -6.07 -5.17 -12.48
N MET A 129 -5.24 -6.15 -12.88
CA MET A 129 -5.47 -6.90 -14.10
C MET A 129 -6.50 -8.00 -13.85
N PRO A 130 -7.56 -8.10 -14.68
CA PRO A 130 -8.53 -9.19 -14.53
C PRO A 130 -7.81 -10.54 -14.68
N SER A 131 -7.95 -11.41 -13.67
CA SER A 131 -7.46 -12.77 -13.80
C SER A 131 -8.49 -13.55 -14.61
N ASP A 132 -8.11 -14.02 -15.79
CA ASP A 132 -8.91 -14.98 -16.56
C ASP A 132 -8.95 -16.30 -15.76
N GLN A 133 -9.96 -16.48 -14.89
CA GLN A 133 -10.10 -17.67 -14.04
C GLN A 133 -10.71 -18.81 -14.86
N ARG A 134 -9.85 -19.61 -15.47
CA ARG A 134 -10.29 -20.77 -16.25
C ARG A 134 -10.63 -21.93 -15.34
N LEU A 135 -11.66 -22.70 -15.71
CA LEU A 135 -11.96 -23.97 -15.06
C LEU A 135 -11.21 -25.09 -15.78
N PHE A 136 -10.43 -25.87 -15.04
CA PHE A 136 -9.67 -27.00 -15.55
C PHE A 136 -10.33 -28.31 -15.11
N SER A 137 -10.43 -29.27 -16.02
CA SER A 137 -10.61 -30.68 -15.65
C SER A 137 -9.25 -31.32 -15.35
N GLU A 138 -9.21 -32.37 -14.53
CA GLU A 138 -7.97 -33.09 -14.19
C GLU A 138 -7.19 -33.57 -15.43
N GLY A 139 -7.88 -34.18 -16.40
CA GLY A 139 -7.25 -34.65 -17.64
C GLY A 139 -6.69 -33.53 -18.51
N PHE A 140 -7.38 -32.38 -18.55
CA PHE A 140 -6.88 -31.19 -19.25
C PHE A 140 -5.66 -30.60 -18.54
N LEU A 141 -5.66 -30.53 -17.21
CA LEU A 141 -4.52 -30.05 -16.42
C LEU A 141 -3.28 -30.94 -16.64
N ALA A 142 -3.46 -32.25 -16.74
CA ALA A 142 -2.38 -33.21 -16.97
C ALA A 142 -1.65 -33.00 -18.31
N THR A 143 -2.26 -32.31 -19.28
CA THR A 143 -1.59 -31.96 -20.55
C THR A 143 -0.52 -30.87 -20.41
N PHE A 144 -0.45 -30.21 -19.24
CA PHE A 144 0.49 -29.13 -18.91
C PHE A 144 1.57 -29.59 -17.92
N ASP A 145 2.11 -30.80 -18.13
CA ASP A 145 3.18 -31.41 -17.34
C ASP A 145 4.60 -30.91 -17.71
N GLY A 146 4.71 -30.18 -18.82
CA GLY A 146 5.96 -29.62 -19.32
C GLY A 146 6.73 -30.51 -20.30
N SER A 147 6.18 -31.66 -20.68
CA SER A 147 6.71 -32.52 -21.75
C SER A 147 6.80 -31.76 -23.08
N ASP A 148 5.76 -30.98 -23.40
CA ASP A 148 5.73 -30.08 -24.53
C ASP A 148 6.39 -28.74 -24.18
N LEU A 149 7.45 -28.38 -24.92
CA LEU A 149 8.13 -27.07 -24.80
C LEU A 149 7.25 -25.90 -25.26
N ASN A 150 6.30 -26.16 -26.15
CA ASN A 150 5.38 -25.16 -26.69
C ASN A 150 4.19 -24.86 -25.76
N LYS A 151 3.99 -25.68 -24.72
CA LYS A 151 2.89 -25.50 -23.76
C LYS A 151 3.40 -24.88 -22.46
N PRO A 152 2.55 -24.06 -21.79
CA PRO A 152 2.85 -23.60 -20.45
C PRO A 152 2.85 -24.77 -19.47
N LEU A 153 3.45 -24.53 -18.31
CA LEU A 153 3.59 -25.49 -17.23
C LEU A 153 2.67 -25.07 -16.08
N TYR A 154 1.73 -25.93 -15.73
CA TYR A 154 0.75 -25.65 -14.69
C TYR A 154 0.93 -26.57 -13.49
N LEU A 155 0.58 -26.06 -12.32
CA LEU A 155 0.59 -26.78 -11.06
C LEU A 155 -0.62 -26.34 -10.24
N ALA A 156 -1.33 -27.28 -9.64
CA ALA A 156 -2.48 -26.97 -8.80
C ALA A 156 -2.20 -27.27 -7.32
N ILE A 157 -2.74 -26.42 -6.45
CA ILE A 157 -2.73 -26.59 -4.99
C ILE A 157 -4.09 -26.19 -4.45
N ASP A 158 -4.76 -27.13 -3.79
CA ASP A 158 -6.04 -26.94 -3.11
C ASP A 158 -7.10 -26.37 -4.08
N GLY A 159 -7.12 -26.97 -5.28
CA GLY A 159 -7.96 -26.56 -6.40
C GLY A 159 -7.46 -25.35 -7.19
N ASP A 160 -6.54 -24.53 -6.68
CA ASP A 160 -6.09 -23.33 -7.40
C ASP A 160 -4.93 -23.65 -8.36
N VAL A 161 -5.07 -23.25 -9.63
CA VAL A 161 -4.09 -23.53 -10.69
C VAL A 161 -3.17 -22.34 -10.91
N TYR A 162 -1.85 -22.59 -10.87
CA TYR A 162 -0.79 -21.60 -11.03
C TYR A 162 0.08 -21.89 -12.26
N ASP A 163 0.44 -20.84 -12.97
CA ASP A 163 1.45 -20.86 -14.03
C ASP A 163 2.85 -20.81 -13.42
N VAL A 164 3.58 -21.92 -13.56
CA VAL A 164 4.96 -22.08 -13.10
C VAL A 164 5.96 -22.15 -14.26
N SER A 165 5.53 -21.72 -15.46
CA SER A 165 6.39 -21.69 -16.67
C SER A 165 7.63 -20.83 -16.50
N SER A 166 7.64 -19.85 -15.58
CA SER A 166 8.83 -19.04 -15.29
C SER A 166 9.98 -19.86 -14.71
N ASN A 167 9.71 -21.03 -14.12
CA ASN A 167 10.71 -21.87 -13.47
C ASN A 167 10.66 -23.33 -13.96
N ARG A 168 10.77 -23.53 -15.29
CA ARG A 168 10.79 -24.88 -15.89
C ARG A 168 11.97 -25.73 -15.43
N ARG A 169 13.06 -25.16 -14.92
CA ARG A 169 14.19 -25.92 -14.36
C ARG A 169 13.77 -26.77 -13.17
N THR A 170 12.85 -26.27 -12.35
CA THR A 170 12.41 -26.90 -11.11
C THR A 170 11.21 -27.82 -11.33
N TYR A 171 10.23 -27.37 -12.13
CA TYR A 171 8.95 -28.08 -12.33
C TYR A 171 8.85 -28.82 -13.68
N GLY A 172 9.72 -28.51 -14.64
CA GLY A 172 9.72 -29.19 -15.93
C GLY A 172 10.41 -30.56 -15.87
N PRO A 173 10.38 -31.34 -16.97
CA PRO A 173 10.99 -32.66 -17.03
C PRO A 173 12.44 -32.66 -16.55
N GLY A 174 12.77 -33.55 -15.61
CA GLY A 174 14.09 -33.64 -14.98
C GLY A 174 14.32 -32.71 -13.77
N GLY A 175 13.36 -31.85 -13.45
CA GLY A 175 13.37 -31.03 -12.23
C GLY A 175 12.97 -31.81 -10.98
N SER A 176 13.38 -31.32 -9.81
CA SER A 176 13.06 -31.96 -8.52
C SER A 176 11.56 -31.97 -8.20
N TYR A 177 10.80 -31.04 -8.78
CA TYR A 177 9.36 -30.92 -8.60
C TYR A 177 8.54 -31.28 -9.84
N HIS A 178 9.12 -32.03 -10.78
CA HIS A 178 8.44 -32.41 -12.03
C HIS A 178 7.17 -33.23 -11.82
N LEU A 179 7.15 -34.13 -10.83
CA LEU A 179 6.03 -35.04 -10.57
C LEU A 179 4.72 -34.32 -10.19
N MET A 180 4.80 -33.04 -9.82
CA MET A 180 3.67 -32.19 -9.44
C MET A 180 3.17 -31.30 -10.57
N ALA A 181 3.87 -31.27 -11.71
CA ALA A 181 3.38 -30.56 -12.87
C ALA A 181 2.14 -31.27 -13.45
N GLY A 182 1.16 -30.47 -13.88
CA GLY A 182 -0.07 -30.96 -14.50
C GLY A 182 -1.06 -31.64 -13.56
N ILE A 183 -0.85 -31.60 -12.23
CA ILE A 183 -1.74 -32.22 -11.25
C ILE A 183 -2.04 -31.29 -10.08
N ASP A 184 -3.08 -31.61 -9.30
CA ASP A 184 -3.25 -31.02 -7.97
C ASP A 184 -2.41 -31.81 -6.96
N ALA A 185 -1.39 -31.14 -6.45
CA ALA A 185 -0.38 -31.69 -5.56
C ALA A 185 -0.53 -31.18 -4.12
N ALA A 186 -1.71 -30.69 -3.72
CA ALA A 186 -1.96 -30.15 -2.39
C ALA A 186 -1.43 -31.06 -1.27
N ARG A 187 -1.75 -32.36 -1.34
CA ARG A 187 -1.32 -33.33 -0.32
C ARG A 187 0.20 -33.52 -0.29
N SER A 188 0.85 -33.55 -1.44
CA SER A 188 2.31 -33.63 -1.53
C SER A 188 3.01 -32.44 -0.86
N PHE A 189 2.49 -31.22 -1.01
CA PHE A 189 3.05 -30.03 -0.35
C PHE A 189 2.81 -30.02 1.17
N GLY A 190 1.68 -30.55 1.62
CA GLY A 190 1.38 -30.69 3.05
C GLY A 190 2.33 -31.68 3.75
N THR A 191 2.51 -32.84 3.15
CA THR A 191 3.20 -34.00 3.75
C THR A 191 4.69 -34.07 3.44
N GLY A 192 5.13 -33.46 2.34
CA GLY A 192 6.49 -33.61 1.79
C GLY A 192 6.70 -34.88 0.96
N CYS A 193 5.66 -35.69 0.75
CA CYS A 193 5.73 -36.92 -0.02
C CYS A 193 5.42 -36.67 -1.51
N PHE A 194 6.41 -36.23 -2.28
CA PHE A 194 6.22 -35.80 -3.67
C PHE A 194 5.96 -36.93 -4.69
N ALA A 195 6.42 -38.15 -4.39
CA ALA A 195 6.22 -39.29 -5.30
C ALA A 195 4.84 -39.96 -5.11
N VAL A 196 4.39 -40.08 -3.85
CA VAL A 196 3.21 -40.88 -3.48
C VAL A 196 1.94 -40.04 -3.37
N HIS A 197 2.01 -38.81 -2.83
CA HIS A 197 0.83 -37.99 -2.49
C HIS A 197 0.38 -37.05 -3.61
N ARG A 198 0.36 -37.55 -4.84
CA ARG A 198 0.01 -36.81 -6.06
C ARG A 198 -1.50 -36.65 -6.22
N THR A 199 -2.16 -36.10 -5.19
CA THR A 199 -3.62 -36.00 -5.09
C THR A 199 -4.05 -34.72 -4.37
N HIS A 200 -5.29 -34.30 -4.64
CA HIS A 200 -5.99 -33.22 -3.97
C HIS A 200 -6.62 -33.64 -2.64
N ASP A 201 -6.56 -34.94 -2.27
CA ASP A 201 -7.17 -35.45 -1.04
C ASP A 201 -6.46 -34.91 0.23
N LEU A 202 -7.14 -34.04 0.96
CA LEU A 202 -6.66 -33.46 2.22
C LEU A 202 -7.12 -34.24 3.47
N ARG A 203 -7.87 -35.33 3.30
CA ARG A 203 -8.37 -36.11 4.43
C ARG A 203 -7.22 -36.78 5.19
N GLY A 204 -7.36 -36.81 6.51
CA GLY A 204 -6.39 -37.45 7.40
C GLY A 204 -5.05 -36.72 7.50
N LEU A 205 -4.93 -35.50 6.98
CA LEU A 205 -3.80 -34.62 7.25
C LEU A 205 -3.87 -34.10 8.68
N THR A 206 -2.71 -33.99 9.32
CA THR A 206 -2.54 -33.34 10.62
C THR A 206 -2.70 -31.83 10.50
N GLU A 207 -2.93 -31.14 11.62
CA GLU A 207 -3.07 -29.68 11.62
C GLU A 207 -1.80 -28.98 11.10
N SER A 208 -0.61 -29.52 11.39
CA SER A 208 0.65 -28.99 10.88
C SER A 208 0.79 -29.17 9.37
N GLU A 209 0.37 -30.31 8.83
CA GLU A 209 0.35 -30.55 7.37
C GLU A 209 -0.66 -29.66 6.67
N MET A 210 -1.84 -29.44 7.25
CA MET A 210 -2.82 -28.48 6.73
C MET A 210 -2.28 -27.05 6.71
N LYS A 211 -1.58 -26.63 7.76
CA LYS A 211 -0.87 -25.34 7.77
C LYS A 211 0.22 -25.26 6.69
N SER A 212 0.92 -26.37 6.42
CA SER A 212 1.88 -26.45 5.32
C SER A 212 1.21 -26.25 3.97
N VAL A 213 0.06 -26.91 3.72
CA VAL A 213 -0.72 -26.70 2.47
C VAL A 213 -1.09 -25.24 2.29
N GLN A 214 -1.62 -24.60 3.34
CA GLN A 214 -1.99 -23.19 3.29
C GLN A 214 -0.77 -22.28 3.07
N HIS A 215 0.34 -22.55 3.73
CA HIS A 215 1.59 -21.83 3.54
C HIS A 215 2.06 -21.88 2.07
N TRP A 216 2.03 -23.05 1.46
CA TRP A 216 2.39 -23.21 0.05
C TRP A 216 1.39 -22.49 -0.86
N LYS A 217 0.09 -22.58 -0.59
CA LYS A 217 -0.94 -21.84 -1.33
C LYS A 217 -0.70 -20.33 -1.28
N ASP A 218 -0.36 -19.79 -0.11
CA ASP A 218 -0.03 -18.38 0.07
C ASP A 218 1.27 -18.01 -0.65
N PHE A 219 2.27 -18.89 -0.63
CA PHE A 219 3.51 -18.71 -1.39
C PHE A 219 3.22 -18.55 -2.88
N PHE A 220 2.49 -19.47 -3.52
CA PHE A 220 2.20 -19.39 -4.96
C PHE A 220 1.28 -18.21 -5.30
N THR A 221 0.37 -17.83 -4.41
CA THR A 221 -0.51 -16.68 -4.58
C THR A 221 0.25 -15.36 -4.57
N ASN A 222 1.18 -15.20 -3.62
CA ASN A 222 1.92 -13.95 -3.42
C ASN A 222 3.24 -13.89 -4.21
N HIS A 223 3.65 -14.98 -4.87
CA HIS A 223 4.89 -15.00 -5.63
C HIS A 223 4.85 -14.05 -6.84
N LYS A 224 5.95 -13.33 -7.06
CA LYS A 224 6.07 -12.32 -8.14
C LYS A 224 6.02 -12.97 -9.53
N SER A 225 6.61 -14.14 -9.69
CA SER A 225 6.75 -14.81 -10.99
C SER A 225 5.61 -15.78 -11.33
N TYR A 226 4.87 -16.26 -10.33
CA TYR A 226 3.80 -17.23 -10.55
C TYR A 226 2.46 -16.53 -10.63
N ARG A 227 1.58 -16.97 -11.53
CA ARG A 227 0.27 -16.35 -11.75
C ARG A 227 -0.83 -17.38 -11.59
N LYS A 228 -1.86 -17.05 -10.80
CA LYS A 228 -3.08 -17.85 -10.75
C LYS A 228 -3.80 -17.76 -12.10
N VAL A 229 -4.01 -18.91 -12.75
CA VAL A 229 -4.66 -19.04 -14.06
C VAL A 229 -6.10 -19.53 -13.92
N GLY A 230 -6.45 -20.15 -12.79
CA GLY A 230 -7.79 -20.70 -12.67
C GLY A 230 -7.97 -21.62 -11.48
N ARG A 231 -8.96 -22.49 -11.60
CA ARG A 231 -9.29 -23.51 -10.62
C ARG A 231 -9.50 -24.85 -11.31
N VAL A 232 -9.08 -25.95 -10.69
CA VAL A 232 -9.39 -27.31 -11.14
C VAL A 232 -10.66 -27.80 -10.45
N SER A 233 -11.54 -28.44 -11.24
CA SER A 233 -12.75 -29.09 -10.76
C SER A 233 -12.43 -30.56 -10.50
N HIS A 234 -12.58 -30.97 -9.24
CA HIS A 234 -12.40 -32.34 -8.81
C HIS A 234 -13.75 -33.04 -8.62
N PRO A 235 -13.85 -34.35 -8.95
CA PRO A 235 -15.00 -35.15 -8.54
C PRO A 235 -15.03 -35.29 -7.00
N PRO A 236 -16.20 -35.42 -6.38
CA PRO A 236 -16.30 -35.68 -4.94
C PRO A 236 -15.54 -36.95 -4.54
N ILE A 237 -14.74 -36.86 -3.48
CA ILE A 237 -14.02 -38.02 -2.94
C ILE A 237 -14.96 -38.85 -2.07
N ASP A 238 -15.05 -40.16 -2.32
CA ASP A 238 -15.83 -41.08 -1.50
C ASP A 238 -15.23 -41.17 -0.08
N PRO A 239 -15.99 -40.86 1.00
CA PRO A 239 -15.51 -40.97 2.39
C PRO A 239 -15.00 -42.36 2.77
N LEU A 240 -15.46 -43.42 2.09
CA LEU A 240 -15.07 -44.81 2.35
C LEU A 240 -13.78 -45.22 1.61
N SER A 241 -13.34 -44.42 0.64
CA SER A 241 -12.09 -44.69 -0.06
C SER A 241 -10.89 -44.62 0.91
N PRO A 242 -9.91 -45.52 0.77
CA PRO A 242 -8.75 -45.54 1.65
C PRO A 242 -7.96 -44.24 1.52
N ILE A 243 -7.67 -43.61 2.66
CA ILE A 243 -6.83 -42.42 2.71
C ILE A 243 -5.40 -42.83 2.32
N PRO A 244 -4.72 -42.10 1.41
CA PRO A 244 -3.42 -42.55 0.93
C PRO A 244 -2.37 -42.61 2.04
N GLU A 245 -1.50 -43.62 2.00
CA GLU A 245 -0.48 -43.92 3.02
C GLU A 245 0.68 -42.93 2.95
N HIS A 246 1.15 -42.49 4.12
CA HIS A 246 2.27 -41.57 4.25
C HIS A 246 3.61 -42.24 3.91
N CYS A 247 4.49 -41.53 3.18
CA CYS A 247 5.79 -42.08 2.75
C CYS A 247 6.79 -42.35 3.89
N ASP A 248 6.69 -41.59 4.98
CA ASP A 248 7.40 -41.86 6.24
C ASP A 248 6.62 -42.87 7.11
N PRO A 249 7.18 -44.06 7.41
CA PRO A 249 6.50 -45.11 8.15
C PRO A 249 6.14 -44.68 9.58
N LYS A 250 6.94 -43.84 10.24
CA LYS A 250 6.65 -43.39 11.61
C LYS A 250 5.43 -42.49 11.66
N LYS A 251 5.30 -41.61 10.65
CA LYS A 251 4.13 -40.73 10.51
C LYS A 251 2.89 -41.53 10.13
N GLU A 252 3.04 -42.55 9.29
CA GLU A 252 1.93 -43.45 8.94
C GLU A 252 1.42 -44.22 10.16
N GLU A 253 2.30 -44.82 10.97
CA GLU A 253 1.92 -45.49 12.22
C GLU A 253 1.17 -44.55 13.19
N ALA A 254 1.65 -43.32 13.33
CA ALA A 254 0.98 -42.31 14.16
C ALA A 254 -0.41 -41.95 13.61
N ALA A 255 -0.53 -41.76 12.29
CA ALA A 255 -1.80 -41.47 11.63
C ALA A 255 -2.79 -42.64 11.77
N GLN A 256 -2.34 -43.89 11.60
CA GLN A 256 -3.17 -45.08 11.79
C GLN A 256 -3.65 -45.21 13.23
N LYS A 257 -2.77 -44.98 14.22
CA LYS A 257 -3.14 -45.00 15.63
C LYS A 257 -4.23 -43.97 15.94
N GLN A 258 -4.10 -42.76 15.38
CA GLN A 258 -5.09 -41.70 15.53
C GLN A 258 -6.43 -42.06 14.87
N ARG A 259 -6.41 -42.62 13.65
CA ARG A 259 -7.63 -43.06 12.95
C ARG A 259 -8.37 -44.17 13.70
N ARG A 260 -7.63 -45.16 14.23
CA ARG A 260 -8.20 -46.23 15.06
C ARG A 260 -8.86 -45.67 16.31
N ALA A 261 -8.19 -44.74 17.00
CA ALA A 261 -8.76 -44.10 18.19
C ALA A 261 -10.07 -43.34 17.89
N VAL A 262 -10.17 -42.66 16.75
CA VAL A 262 -11.41 -42.00 16.32
C VAL A 262 -12.50 -43.02 15.99
N GLN A 263 -12.17 -44.08 15.24
CA GLN A 263 -13.12 -45.15 14.91
C GLN A 263 -13.65 -45.88 16.16
N ASP A 264 -12.78 -46.10 17.15
CA ASP A 264 -13.18 -46.71 18.43
C ASP A 264 -14.07 -45.77 19.26
N ALA A 265 -13.85 -44.46 19.17
CA ALA A 265 -14.68 -43.45 19.84
C ALA A 265 -16.06 -43.26 19.17
N GLU A 266 -16.16 -43.43 17.85
CA GLU A 266 -17.42 -43.34 17.10
C GLU A 266 -18.24 -44.65 17.14
N ARG A 267 -17.66 -45.77 17.63
CA ARG A 267 -18.38 -47.04 17.75
C ARG A 267 -19.46 -46.94 18.83
N PRO A 268 -20.75 -47.18 18.50
CA PRO A 268 -21.81 -47.17 19.50
C PRO A 268 -21.58 -48.28 20.55
N PRO A 269 -21.98 -48.07 21.82
CA PRO A 269 -21.87 -49.10 22.85
C PRO A 269 -22.72 -50.31 22.45
N ASN A 270 -22.10 -51.50 22.51
CA ASN A 270 -22.77 -52.77 22.25
C ASN A 270 -23.83 -53.01 23.34
N ASN A 271 -25.10 -52.70 23.06
CA ASN A 271 -26.21 -53.15 23.89
C ASN A 271 -26.46 -54.63 23.61
N HIS A 272 -25.78 -55.51 24.33
CA HIS A 272 -26.13 -56.92 24.38
C HIS A 272 -27.27 -57.07 25.41
N PRO A 273 -28.48 -57.51 25.03
CA PRO A 273 -29.49 -57.84 26.01
C PRO A 273 -29.06 -59.15 26.67
N THR A 274 -28.65 -59.07 27.94
CA THR A 274 -28.52 -60.26 28.77
C THR A 274 -29.93 -60.78 29.02
N ASP A 275 -30.30 -61.82 28.27
CA ASP A 275 -31.51 -62.60 28.50
C ASP A 275 -31.37 -63.33 29.85
N ALA A 276 -31.92 -62.72 30.90
CA ALA A 276 -32.06 -63.32 32.21
C ALA A 276 -33.46 -63.94 32.29
N THR A 277 -33.65 -65.09 31.65
CA THR A 277 -34.77 -65.98 31.97
C THR A 277 -34.49 -66.66 33.31
N ASP A 278 -34.94 -66.00 34.38
CA ASP A 278 -35.19 -66.63 35.69
C ASP A 278 -36.49 -67.44 35.57
N HIS A 279 -36.35 -68.74 35.35
CA HIS A 279 -37.45 -69.69 35.55
C HIS A 279 -37.28 -70.32 36.93
N THR A 280 -37.97 -69.72 37.90
CA THR A 280 -38.12 -70.23 39.26
C THR A 280 -39.09 -71.41 39.23
N GLU A 281 -38.63 -72.56 39.74
CA GLU A 281 -39.42 -73.75 40.04
C GLU A 281 -40.35 -73.54 41.26
N LEU A 282 -41.48 -74.27 41.22
CA LEU A 282 -42.46 -74.63 42.29
C LEU A 282 -43.61 -73.66 42.58
#